data_AF-A0A1B7WTV2-F1
#
_entry.id   AF-A0A1B7WTV2-F1
#
_cell.length_a   1.000
_cell.length_b   1.000
_cell.length_c   1.000
_cell.angle_alpha   90.00
_cell.angle_beta   90.00
_cell.angle_gamma   90.00
#
_symmetry.space_group_name_H-M   'P 1'
#
loop_
_entity.id
_entity.type
_entity.pdbx_description
1 polymer ?
#
loop_
_entity_poly.entity_id
_entity_poly.type
_entity_poly.pdbx_seq_one_letter_code
_entity_poly.pdbx_strand_id
1 'polypeptide(L)'
;MKLSFRSQVLSLISIVYLSIILTSMTALAREPKAIEPRVDENGIITYDYPGYFYDYSWLSQKKIKQEADLEGYSALSLDLLRNAIFAVHGRRFVTPTLQNYFNSQPWYKPRYQPNKFPARLLTPIEKHNVDMILRYQKRTGLRYF
;
A
#
# COMPACT_ATOMS: atom_id res chain seq x y z
N MET A 1 -10.17 -39.40 -37.57
CA MET A 1 -8.78 -39.56 -37.09
C MET A 1 -8.82 -39.61 -35.56
N LYS A 2 -8.75 -40.80 -34.94
CA LYS A 2 -8.87 -40.98 -33.47
C LYS A 2 -7.52 -40.65 -32.83
N LEU A 3 -7.44 -39.54 -32.09
CA LEU A 3 -6.28 -39.24 -31.25
C LEU A 3 -6.14 -40.34 -30.18
N SER A 4 -4.95 -40.94 -30.11
CA SER A 4 -4.62 -42.01 -29.16
C SER A 4 -4.76 -41.52 -27.71
N PHE A 5 -5.30 -42.37 -26.83
CA PHE A 5 -5.49 -42.09 -25.39
C PHE A 5 -4.20 -41.59 -24.71
N ARG A 6 -3.02 -42.09 -25.16
CA ARG A 6 -1.72 -41.63 -24.68
C ARG A 6 -1.44 -40.16 -24.99
N SER A 7 -1.88 -39.67 -26.15
CA SER A 7 -1.72 -38.26 -26.54
C SER A 7 -2.63 -37.33 -25.74
N GLN A 8 -3.84 -37.77 -25.38
CA GLN A 8 -4.76 -37.00 -24.55
C GLN A 8 -4.25 -36.85 -23.12
N VAL A 9 -3.71 -37.92 -22.53
CA VAL A 9 -3.14 -37.89 -21.16
C VAL A 9 -1.91 -36.99 -21.09
N LEU A 10 -1.00 -37.06 -22.07
CA LEU A 10 0.19 -36.19 -22.12
C LEU A 10 -0.19 -34.70 -22.29
N SER A 11 -1.22 -34.41 -23.08
CA SER A 11 -1.73 -33.04 -23.24
C SER A 11 -2.28 -32.47 -21.94
N LEU A 12 -3.07 -33.25 -21.21
CA LEU A 12 -3.64 -32.83 -19.92
C LEU A 12 -2.57 -32.59 -18.86
N ILE A 13 -1.54 -33.44 -18.78
CA ILE A 13 -0.42 -33.26 -17.84
C ILE A 13 0.33 -31.96 -18.15
N SER A 14 0.60 -31.66 -19.42
CA SER A 14 1.23 -30.39 -19.81
C SER A 14 0.38 -29.17 -19.48
N ILE A 15 -0.95 -29.22 -19.66
CA ILE A 15 -1.86 -28.11 -19.32
C ILE A 15 -1.88 -27.86 -17.81
N VAL A 16 -1.96 -28.92 -17.00
CA VAL A 16 -1.90 -28.81 -15.53
C VAL A 16 -0.54 -28.26 -15.10
N TYR A 17 0.56 -28.73 -15.69
CA TYR A 17 1.90 -28.23 -15.38
C TYR A 17 2.08 -26.75 -15.77
N LEU A 18 1.58 -26.33 -16.95
CA LEU A 18 1.60 -24.92 -17.37
C LEU A 18 0.77 -24.03 -16.43
N SER A 19 -0.41 -24.49 -16.01
CA SER A 19 -1.27 -23.71 -15.10
C SER A 19 -0.67 -23.57 -13.69
N ILE A 20 0.00 -24.61 -13.17
CA ILE A 20 0.74 -24.55 -11.90
C ILE A 20 1.92 -23.59 -12.01
N ILE A 21 2.68 -23.64 -13.12
CA ILE A 21 3.77 -22.70 -13.37
C ILE A 21 3.25 -21.27 -13.50
N LEU A 22 2.17 -21.05 -14.26
CA LEU A 22 1.57 -19.72 -14.44
C LEU A 22 1.02 -19.14 -13.13
N THR A 23 0.40 -19.96 -12.29
CA THR A 23 -0.07 -19.57 -10.95
C THR A 23 1.11 -19.27 -10.02
N SER A 24 2.20 -20.04 -10.11
CA SER A 24 3.43 -19.78 -9.35
C SER A 24 4.16 -18.52 -9.82
N MET A 25 4.19 -18.24 -11.13
CA MET A 25 4.81 -17.03 -11.69
C MET A 25 3.99 -15.76 -11.39
N THR A 26 2.66 -15.85 -11.31
CA THR A 26 1.82 -14.72 -10.85
C THR A 26 1.98 -14.46 -9.35
N ALA A 27 2.19 -15.49 -8.54
CA ALA A 27 2.50 -15.34 -7.11
C ALA A 27 3.91 -14.74 -6.87
N LEU A 28 4.89 -15.09 -7.70
CA LEU A 28 6.28 -14.61 -7.59
C LEU A 28 6.48 -13.19 -8.16
N ALA A 29 5.56 -12.70 -9.01
CA ALA A 29 5.58 -11.34 -9.56
C ALA A 29 4.84 -10.31 -8.68
N ARG A 30 4.23 -10.74 -7.56
CA ARG A 30 3.79 -9.79 -6.53
C ARG A 30 5.04 -9.27 -5.83
N GLU A 31 5.33 -7.98 -6.04
CA GLU A 31 6.29 -7.21 -5.24
C GLU A 31 6.23 -7.67 -3.77
N PRO A 32 7.37 -7.80 -3.07
CA PRO A 32 7.38 -8.25 -1.68
C PRO A 32 6.34 -7.45 -0.93
N LYS A 33 5.37 -8.16 -0.31
CA LYS A 33 4.27 -7.57 0.46
C LYS A 33 4.87 -6.43 1.28
N ALA A 34 4.36 -5.21 1.07
CA ALA A 34 4.88 -4.02 1.71
C ALA A 34 5.10 -4.29 3.21
N ILE A 35 6.22 -3.83 3.77
CA ILE A 35 6.52 -4.04 5.19
C ILE A 35 5.35 -3.48 5.98
N GLU A 36 4.56 -4.36 6.60
CA GLU A 36 3.33 -3.95 7.27
C GLU A 36 3.68 -3.31 8.62
N PRO A 37 3.17 -2.11 8.90
CA PRO A 37 3.25 -1.52 10.22
C PRO A 37 2.36 -2.29 11.18
N ARG A 38 2.76 -2.32 12.45
CA ARG A 38 1.92 -2.77 13.56
C ARG A 38 1.86 -1.68 14.63
N VAL A 39 0.88 -1.78 15.51
CA VAL A 39 0.83 -0.98 16.74
C VAL A 39 1.29 -1.88 17.88
N ASP A 40 2.31 -1.45 18.62
CA ASP A 40 2.82 -2.19 19.78
C ASP A 40 1.94 -1.99 21.03
N GLU A 41 2.35 -2.63 22.13
CA GLU A 41 1.65 -2.54 23.43
C GLU A 41 1.56 -1.09 23.99
N ASN A 42 2.44 -0.19 23.54
CA ASN A 42 2.47 1.21 23.96
C ASN A 42 1.69 2.13 23.00
N GLY A 43 1.02 1.57 22.00
CA GLY A 43 0.27 2.35 21.01
C GLY A 43 1.16 3.04 19.98
N ILE A 44 2.42 2.59 19.81
CA ILE A 44 3.36 3.16 18.85
C ILE A 44 3.31 2.36 17.56
N ILE A 45 3.25 3.07 16.43
CA ILE A 45 3.34 2.47 15.10
C ILE A 45 4.81 2.08 14.85
N THR A 46 5.07 0.80 14.64
CA THR A 46 6.40 0.22 14.44
C THR A 46 6.41 -0.74 13.25
N TYR A 47 7.62 -1.10 12.79
CA TYR A 47 7.85 -2.13 11.77
C TYR A 47 8.62 -3.31 12.38
N ASP A 48 8.61 -4.47 11.70
CA ASP A 48 9.39 -5.64 12.10
C ASP A 48 10.91 -5.36 12.08
N TYR A 49 11.34 -4.37 11.30
CA TYR A 49 12.73 -3.95 11.20
C TYR A 49 12.97 -2.65 11.99
N PRO A 50 13.66 -2.72 13.15
CA PRO A 50 13.98 -1.53 13.92
C PRO A 50 14.89 -0.59 13.12
N GLY A 51 14.64 0.72 13.20
CA GLY A 51 15.39 1.74 12.48
C GLY A 51 15.02 1.88 10.99
N TYR A 52 14.08 1.08 10.48
CA TYR A 52 13.56 1.26 9.12
C TYR A 52 12.57 2.44 9.08
N PHE A 53 12.82 3.39 8.18
CA PHE A 53 11.88 4.45 7.83
C PHE A 53 11.26 4.13 6.49
N TYR A 54 9.93 4.09 6.44
CA TYR A 54 9.22 3.83 5.20
C TYR A 54 9.28 5.07 4.30
N ASP A 55 9.81 4.90 3.10
CA ASP A 55 9.84 5.97 2.10
C ASP A 55 8.50 6.04 1.36
N TYR A 56 7.77 7.13 1.59
CA TYR A 56 6.50 7.42 0.94
C TYR A 56 6.65 8.27 -0.34
N SER A 57 7.87 8.62 -0.74
CA SER A 57 8.15 9.51 -1.88
C SER A 57 7.51 9.05 -3.18
N TRP A 58 7.37 7.73 -3.37
CA TRP A 58 6.76 7.14 -4.55
C TRP A 58 5.30 7.58 -4.76
N LEU A 59 4.57 7.93 -3.69
CA LEU A 59 3.18 8.41 -3.76
C LEU A 59 3.06 9.77 -4.46
N SER A 60 4.15 10.53 -4.56
CA SER A 60 4.22 11.79 -5.28
C SER A 60 4.72 11.62 -6.73
N GLN A 61 5.29 10.46 -7.06
CA GLN A 61 5.96 10.20 -8.34
C GLN A 61 5.13 9.28 -9.26
N LYS A 62 4.42 8.31 -8.68
CA LYS A 62 3.71 7.27 -9.42
C LYS A 62 2.22 7.27 -9.06
N LYS A 63 1.39 7.28 -10.10
CA LYS A 63 -0.07 7.16 -9.97
C LYS A 63 -0.45 5.72 -9.63
N ILE A 64 -1.30 5.53 -8.61
CA ILE A 64 -2.00 4.28 -8.33
C ILE A 64 -3.02 4.07 -9.45
N LYS A 65 -2.85 3.02 -10.24
CA LYS A 65 -3.61 2.84 -11.49
C LYS A 65 -4.95 2.19 -11.23
N GLN A 66 -4.98 1.22 -10.32
CA GLN A 66 -6.16 0.43 -10.02
C GLN A 66 -6.21 0.04 -8.54
N GLU A 67 -7.39 -0.32 -8.06
CA GLU A 67 -7.56 -0.75 -6.67
C GLU A 67 -6.79 -2.03 -6.33
N ALA A 68 -6.53 -2.90 -7.31
CA ALA A 68 -5.70 -4.08 -7.11
C ALA A 68 -4.27 -3.73 -6.66
N ASP A 69 -3.77 -2.51 -6.96
CA ASP A 69 -2.48 -2.02 -6.47
C ASP A 69 -2.49 -1.77 -4.95
N LEU A 70 -3.68 -1.75 -4.32
CA LEU A 70 -3.89 -1.57 -2.89
C LEU A 70 -4.28 -2.88 -2.18
N GLU A 71 -4.40 -3.99 -2.91
CA GLU A 71 -4.67 -5.29 -2.31
C GLU A 71 -3.50 -5.74 -1.43
N GLY A 72 -3.83 -6.31 -0.27
CA GLY A 72 -2.84 -6.84 0.68
C GLY A 72 -2.37 -5.84 1.74
N TYR A 73 -2.57 -4.53 1.53
CA TYR A 73 -2.30 -3.52 2.56
C TYR A 73 -3.33 -3.61 3.71
N SER A 74 -2.84 -3.53 4.94
CA SER A 74 -3.70 -3.41 6.13
C SER A 74 -4.41 -2.06 6.22
N ALA A 75 -5.45 -1.98 7.06
CA ALA A 75 -6.15 -0.72 7.35
C ALA A 75 -5.18 0.37 7.85
N LEU A 76 -4.22 -0.01 8.70
CA LEU A 76 -3.18 0.88 9.21
C LEU A 76 -2.28 1.38 8.07
N SER A 77 -1.78 0.48 7.22
CA SER A 77 -0.98 0.83 6.05
C SER A 77 -1.69 1.82 5.14
N LEU A 78 -2.97 1.57 4.82
CA LEU A 78 -3.74 2.45 3.95
C LEU A 78 -3.89 3.85 4.55
N ASP A 79 -4.10 3.94 5.87
CA ASP A 79 -4.14 5.23 6.53
C ASP A 79 -2.79 5.93 6.55
N LEU A 80 -1.68 5.20 6.77
CA LEU A 80 -0.35 5.79 6.70
C LEU A 80 -0.03 6.29 5.29
N LEU A 81 -0.26 5.48 4.24
CA LEU A 81 -0.07 5.88 2.84
C LEU A 81 -0.84 7.16 2.53
N ARG A 82 -2.14 7.20 2.84
CA ARG A 82 -2.99 8.36 2.56
C ARG A 82 -2.52 9.59 3.33
N ASN A 83 -2.14 9.45 4.60
CA ASN A 83 -1.70 10.56 5.43
C ASN A 83 -0.28 11.03 5.10
N ALA A 84 0.60 10.14 4.63
CA ALA A 84 1.97 10.46 4.26
C ALA A 84 2.03 11.50 3.13
N ILE A 85 1.11 11.44 2.17
CA ILE A 85 0.97 12.45 1.11
C ILE A 85 0.83 13.86 1.71
N PHE A 86 0.05 14.03 2.77
CA PHE A 86 -0.07 15.32 3.45
C PHE A 86 1.13 15.62 4.35
N ALA A 87 1.73 14.58 4.95
CA ALA A 87 2.89 14.71 5.82
C ALA A 87 4.13 15.24 5.07
N VAL A 88 4.34 14.79 3.82
CA VAL A 88 5.42 15.28 2.93
C VAL A 88 5.35 16.81 2.78
N HIS A 89 4.15 17.37 2.77
CA HIS A 89 3.91 18.82 2.71
C HIS A 89 3.84 19.51 4.09
N GLY A 90 4.13 18.77 5.16
CA GLY A 90 4.21 19.28 6.53
C GLY A 90 2.86 19.47 7.24
N ARG A 91 1.82 18.73 6.85
CA ARG A 91 0.55 18.73 7.61
C ARG A 91 0.75 18.05 8.98
N ARG A 92 0.28 18.69 10.05
CA ARG A 92 0.11 18.07 11.38
C ARG A 92 -1.20 17.27 11.46
N PHE A 93 -1.28 16.34 12.40
CA PHE A 93 -2.40 15.41 12.60
C PHE A 93 -3.01 15.59 13.99
N VAL A 94 -4.33 15.43 14.07
CA VAL A 94 -5.07 15.50 15.35
C VAL A 94 -4.84 14.23 16.16
N THR A 95 -4.82 13.08 15.50
CA THR A 95 -4.61 11.78 16.13
C THR A 95 -3.17 11.69 16.68
N PRO A 96 -2.99 11.55 18.00
CA PRO A 96 -1.67 11.56 18.62
C PRO A 96 -0.74 10.46 18.10
N THR A 97 -1.24 9.22 17.96
CA THR A 97 -0.49 8.08 17.43
C THR A 97 0.04 8.36 16.02
N LEU A 98 -0.80 8.94 15.15
CA LEU A 98 -0.41 9.30 13.79
C LEU A 98 0.61 10.46 13.77
N GLN A 99 0.41 11.46 14.62
CA GLN A 99 1.35 12.58 14.76
C GLN A 99 2.71 12.10 15.26
N ASN A 100 2.74 11.22 16.25
CA ASN A 100 3.96 10.64 16.82
C ASN A 100 4.71 9.81 15.78
N TYR A 101 3.99 9.01 14.99
CA TYR A 101 4.59 8.25 13.89
C TYR A 101 5.26 9.16 12.85
N PHE A 102 4.59 10.22 12.41
CA PHE A 102 5.22 11.14 11.44
C PHE A 102 6.35 11.96 12.06
N ASN A 103 6.25 12.32 13.35
CA ASN A 103 7.34 12.99 14.07
C ASN A 103 8.62 12.16 14.15
N SER A 104 8.53 10.83 14.13
CA SER A 104 9.71 9.96 14.11
C SER A 104 10.33 9.81 12.72
N GLN A 105 9.68 10.29 11.65
CA GLN A 105 10.22 10.18 10.30
C GLN A 105 11.23 11.31 10.02
N PRO A 106 12.45 11.00 9.56
CA PRO A 106 13.50 12.00 9.36
C PRO A 106 13.17 13.02 8.26
N TRP A 107 12.30 12.65 7.32
CA TRP A 107 11.87 13.52 6.22
C TRP A 107 10.69 14.45 6.60
N TYR A 108 9.99 14.18 7.70
CA TYR A 108 8.81 14.93 8.08
C TYR A 108 9.16 16.27 8.72
N LYS A 109 8.59 17.35 8.19
CA LYS A 109 8.79 18.72 8.69
C LYS A 109 7.45 19.37 8.99
N PRO A 110 6.95 19.37 10.24
CA PRO A 110 5.63 19.88 10.58
C PRO A 110 5.54 21.41 10.40
N ARG A 111 4.62 21.88 9.54
CA ARG A 111 4.44 23.29 9.16
C ARG A 111 3.04 23.79 9.43
N TYR A 112 2.03 23.03 8.99
CA TYR A 112 0.63 23.47 9.00
C TYR A 112 -0.17 22.76 10.08
N GLN A 113 -1.06 23.50 10.76
CA GLN A 113 -2.07 22.88 11.63
C GLN A 113 -3.03 22.00 10.80
N PRO A 114 -3.66 20.96 11.39
CA PRO A 114 -4.48 20.00 10.64
C PRO A 114 -5.59 20.64 9.79
N ASN A 115 -6.19 21.73 10.28
CA ASN A 115 -7.28 22.50 9.67
C ASN A 115 -6.81 23.72 8.84
N LYS A 116 -5.49 23.98 8.78
CA LYS A 116 -4.89 25.08 8.00
C LYS A 116 -4.00 24.57 6.88
N PHE A 117 -4.04 23.28 6.56
CA PHE A 117 -3.26 22.71 5.48
C PHE A 117 -3.74 23.25 4.11
N PRO A 118 -2.86 23.87 3.31
CA PRO A 118 -3.25 24.41 2.01
C PRO A 118 -3.28 23.29 0.94
N ALA A 119 -4.48 22.80 0.60
CA ALA A 119 -4.68 21.71 -0.36
C ALA A 119 -4.08 21.96 -1.76
N ARG A 120 -3.79 23.22 -2.11
CA ARG A 120 -3.10 23.60 -3.35
C ARG A 120 -1.66 23.08 -3.45
N LEU A 121 -1.04 22.69 -2.33
CA LEU A 121 0.31 22.11 -2.34
C LEU A 121 0.33 20.72 -2.98
N LEU A 122 -0.80 20.01 -2.97
CA LEU A 122 -0.86 18.67 -3.55
C LEU A 122 -0.78 18.73 -5.07
N THR A 123 0.10 17.91 -5.64
CA THR A 123 0.19 17.70 -7.08
C THR A 123 -1.03 16.93 -7.60
N PRO A 124 -1.29 16.93 -8.92
CA PRO A 124 -2.35 16.12 -9.49
C PRO A 124 -2.21 14.62 -9.20
N ILE A 125 -0.98 14.09 -9.15
CA ILE A 125 -0.70 12.68 -8.83
C ILE A 125 -1.10 12.40 -7.37
N GLU A 126 -0.68 13.25 -6.45
CA GLU A 126 -0.99 13.11 -5.02
C GLU A 126 -2.49 13.19 -4.75
N LYS A 127 -3.20 14.14 -5.38
CA LYS A 127 -4.67 14.24 -5.26
C LYS A 127 -5.35 12.97 -5.75
N HIS A 128 -4.92 12.43 -6.89
CA HIS A 128 -5.45 11.17 -7.41
C HIS A 128 -5.18 10.01 -6.45
N ASN A 129 -3.96 9.90 -5.91
CA ASN A 129 -3.59 8.80 -5.03
C ASN A 129 -4.36 8.84 -3.70
N VAL A 130 -4.51 10.02 -3.08
CA VAL A 130 -5.35 10.19 -1.88
C VAL A 130 -6.78 9.71 -2.14
N ASP A 131 -7.34 10.09 -3.27
CA ASP A 131 -8.71 9.77 -3.66
C ASP A 131 -8.89 8.28 -3.98
N MET A 132 -7.93 7.65 -4.67
CA MET A 132 -7.89 6.20 -4.88
C MET A 132 -7.86 5.42 -3.57
N ILE A 133 -6.96 5.78 -2.66
CA ILE A 133 -6.84 5.12 -1.36
C ILE A 133 -8.14 5.32 -0.55
N LEU A 134 -8.67 6.54 -0.52
CA LEU A 134 -9.92 6.85 0.17
C LEU A 134 -11.11 6.05 -0.35
N ARG A 135 -11.26 5.90 -1.67
CA ARG A 135 -12.30 5.06 -2.28
C ARG A 135 -12.14 3.61 -1.88
N TYR A 136 -10.94 3.07 -2.00
CA TYR A 136 -10.65 1.70 -1.63
C TYR A 136 -10.99 1.41 -0.16
N GLN A 137 -10.59 2.30 0.75
CA GLN A 137 -10.94 2.21 2.17
C GLN A 137 -12.45 2.26 2.42
N LYS A 138 -13.19 3.14 1.71
CA LYS A 138 -14.65 3.22 1.83
C LYS A 138 -15.34 1.95 1.36
N ARG A 139 -14.87 1.35 0.25
CA ARG A 139 -15.45 0.14 -0.31
C ARG A 139 -15.19 -1.09 0.57
N THR A 140 -13.98 -1.20 1.10
CA THR A 140 -13.55 -2.38 1.88
C THR A 140 -13.81 -2.26 3.38
N GLY A 141 -14.07 -1.06 3.88
CA GLY A 141 -14.17 -0.79 5.32
C GLY A 141 -12.83 -0.76 6.05
N LEU A 142 -11.70 -0.87 5.33
CA LEU A 142 -10.37 -0.87 5.91
C LEU A 142 -9.95 0.53 6.36
N ARG A 143 -10.24 0.87 7.61
CA ARG A 143 -9.76 2.08 8.30
C ARG A 143 -9.30 1.76 9.71
N TYR A 144 -8.24 2.43 10.12
CA TYR A 144 -7.66 2.31 11.45
C TYR A 144 -7.89 3.58 12.28
N PHE A 145 -7.75 4.76 11.67
CA PHE A 145 -7.98 6.07 12.31
C PHE A 145 -9.27 6.77 11.85
#